data_AF-A0A7W9HJS0-F1
#
_entry.id   AF-A0A7W9HJS0-F1
#
_cell.length_a   1.000
_cell.length_b   1.000
_cell.length_c   1.000
_cell.angle_alpha   90.00
_cell.angle_beta   90.00
_cell.angle_gamma   90.00
#
_symmetry.space_group_name_H-M   'P 1'
#
loop_
_entity.id
_entity.type
_entity.pdbx_description
1 polymer ?
#
loop_
_entity_poly.entity_id
_entity_poly.type
_entity_poly.pdbx_seq_one_letter_code
_entity_poly.pdbx_strand_id
1 'polypeptide(L)'
;MVIRKADVVVLSGRHVLTDWMGLRAEDRTGNGGAPGRGVVGGLRFAFYGRTSTTERQDPVTSRAWQLEVAQELTAGYGTITATFFDAGRSRRDRWRDRPQAAELLAAVRDPDRGFDAIVVGEYERGFAGDQLERLPALFRRHGVQVWLPEAGGPVDLDTPEHRALVRMLGAQSLREVVRARHRAIAAMRTLTEEGRYLGGRAPYGYRLVDAGLHPHPAGARRGRNVVRLEPDPETAPTVRWLFAERQAGRSIDTLAEILNQQHTPCPSAHDPQRNTHRTRRRWTAETVTTILRNPRYTGWQVWNRQSVDHDHHSPTDQRRRRVTKWKPAHQWVLSRQPAHPALVSERDFVAVQHIRAQRPNQHGETRHYMLAGLLRCGTCGRRMEARWAHGRPGYRCRHHHGARTEQTPPTLYYREEQLIVRIGHVLHLPAAASPHTVVDKLRADHAVITCHANRVVIDEPHVSAGP
;
A
#
# COMPACT_ATOMS: atom_id res chain seq x y z
N MET A 1 68.11 -61.28 -8.29
CA MET A 1 67.64 -60.45 -7.17
C MET A 1 67.99 -58.99 -7.46
N VAL A 2 66.96 -58.14 -7.59
CA VAL A 2 66.91 -56.68 -7.35
C VAL A 2 67.87 -55.81 -8.20
N ILE A 3 67.41 -55.23 -9.31
CA ILE A 3 66.67 -53.97 -9.51
C ILE A 3 67.44 -52.72 -9.04
N ARG A 4 67.80 -51.91 -10.05
CA ARG A 4 68.57 -50.66 -9.99
C ARG A 4 67.69 -49.46 -9.63
N LYS A 5 68.30 -48.47 -8.97
CA LYS A 5 67.78 -47.13 -8.69
C LYS A 5 67.48 -46.36 -9.99
N ALA A 6 66.36 -45.64 -9.97
CA ALA A 6 65.95 -44.67 -10.97
C ALA A 6 66.29 -43.25 -10.52
N ASP A 7 66.67 -42.45 -11.51
CA ASP A 7 66.92 -41.02 -11.42
C ASP A 7 65.63 -40.19 -11.37
N VAL A 8 65.78 -39.00 -10.79
CA VAL A 8 64.77 -37.96 -10.64
C VAL A 8 64.81 -37.02 -11.86
N VAL A 9 63.65 -36.75 -12.45
CA VAL A 9 63.35 -35.49 -13.16
C VAL A 9 61.94 -35.04 -12.76
N VAL A 10 61.82 -33.76 -12.41
CA VAL A 10 60.60 -33.10 -11.91
C VAL A 10 59.78 -32.51 -13.07
N LEU A 11 58.46 -32.75 -13.11
CA LEU A 11 57.49 -31.98 -13.90
C LEU A 11 56.20 -31.73 -13.10
N SER A 12 55.54 -30.62 -13.47
CA SER A 12 54.49 -29.83 -12.82
C SER A 12 53.14 -30.53 -12.55
N GLY A 13 52.52 -30.22 -11.40
CA GLY A 13 51.22 -30.77 -10.98
C GLY A 13 50.04 -29.80 -11.09
N ARG A 14 49.10 -30.10 -12.00
CA ARG A 14 47.68 -29.66 -11.91
C ARG A 14 46.70 -30.70 -12.48
N HIS A 15 47.06 -31.98 -12.49
CA HIS A 15 46.23 -33.07 -13.04
C HIS A 15 45.75 -34.11 -12.02
N VAL A 16 46.08 -33.97 -10.73
CA VAL A 16 45.79 -35.01 -9.72
C VAL A 16 44.41 -34.85 -9.05
N LEU A 17 43.77 -33.68 -9.14
CA LEU A 17 42.49 -33.40 -8.49
C LEU A 17 41.25 -33.63 -9.39
N THR A 18 41.45 -33.74 -10.70
CA THR A 18 40.39 -34.05 -11.68
C THR A 18 40.08 -35.55 -11.80
N ASP A 19 41.06 -36.40 -11.49
CA ASP A 19 40.91 -37.87 -11.56
C ASP A 19 40.22 -38.49 -10.34
N TRP A 20 39.96 -37.70 -9.27
CA TRP A 20 39.37 -38.20 -8.02
C TRP A 20 37.83 -38.18 -7.98
N MET A 21 37.15 -37.43 -8.86
CA MET A 21 35.68 -37.26 -8.82
C MET A 21 34.89 -38.33 -9.59
N GLY A 22 35.38 -39.57 -9.61
CA GLY A 22 34.83 -40.69 -10.37
C GLY A 22 33.31 -40.91 -10.23
N LEU A 23 32.57 -40.52 -11.28
CA LEU A 23 31.23 -41.03 -11.56
C LEU A 23 31.31 -41.90 -12.82
N ARG A 24 31.13 -43.20 -12.60
CA ARG A 24 31.20 -44.28 -13.59
C ARG A 24 30.07 -44.16 -14.60
N ALA A 25 30.42 -44.36 -15.86
CA ALA A 25 29.49 -44.76 -16.91
C ALA A 25 29.17 -46.26 -16.76
N GLU A 26 27.89 -46.60 -16.75
CA GLU A 26 27.41 -47.94 -17.05
C GLU A 26 26.40 -47.88 -18.19
N ASP A 27 26.34 -49.00 -18.90
CA ASP A 27 26.05 -49.14 -20.32
C ASP A 27 24.55 -49.19 -20.67
N ARG A 28 24.32 -49.01 -21.97
CA ARG A 28 23.05 -48.98 -22.72
C ARG A 28 22.19 -50.26 -22.59
N THR A 29 20.88 -50.14 -22.83
CA THR A 29 20.16 -50.83 -23.95
C THR A 29 18.63 -50.61 -23.97
N GLY A 30 18.08 -50.49 -25.21
CA GLY A 30 16.67 -50.68 -25.60
C GLY A 30 15.77 -49.43 -25.49
N ASN A 31 14.93 -49.03 -26.46
CA ASN A 31 14.37 -49.69 -27.63
C ASN A 31 13.86 -48.63 -28.63
N GLY A 32 13.85 -48.96 -29.92
CA GLY A 32 13.61 -48.04 -31.03
C GLY A 32 12.15 -47.72 -31.34
N GLY A 33 11.95 -46.53 -31.91
CA GLY A 33 10.77 -46.12 -32.68
C GLY A 33 11.25 -45.39 -33.94
N ALA A 34 10.68 -45.77 -35.09
CA ALA A 34 11.20 -45.55 -36.45
C ALA A 34 11.34 -44.07 -36.91
N PRO A 35 12.17 -43.80 -37.94
CA PRO A 35 12.59 -42.45 -38.33
C PRO A 35 11.67 -41.82 -39.38
N GLY A 36 11.16 -40.62 -39.07
CA GLY A 36 10.50 -39.73 -40.02
C GLY A 36 11.45 -38.64 -40.52
N ARG A 37 11.88 -38.76 -41.78
CA ARG A 37 12.42 -37.75 -42.72
C ARG A 37 13.36 -36.64 -42.19
N GLY A 38 14.59 -36.69 -42.69
CA GLY A 38 15.74 -35.88 -42.31
C GLY A 38 15.64 -34.35 -42.41
N VAL A 39 16.30 -33.71 -41.44
CA VAL A 39 17.28 -32.63 -41.61
C VAL A 39 18.42 -32.90 -40.64
N VAL A 40 19.67 -32.85 -41.11
CA VAL A 40 20.86 -32.81 -40.24
C VAL A 40 20.97 -31.38 -39.71
N GLY A 41 20.73 -31.16 -38.41
CA GLY A 41 20.94 -29.86 -37.77
C GLY A 41 20.31 -29.76 -36.38
N GLY A 42 21.10 -29.49 -35.35
CA GLY A 42 20.60 -29.25 -34.00
C GLY A 42 19.74 -27.97 -33.92
N LEU A 43 19.03 -27.80 -32.79
CA LEU A 43 18.19 -26.64 -32.53
C LEU A 43 18.96 -25.31 -32.65
N ARG A 44 18.31 -24.26 -33.12
CA ARG A 44 18.88 -22.91 -33.10
C ARG A 44 18.37 -22.16 -31.87
N PHE A 45 19.27 -21.65 -31.05
CA PHE A 45 18.93 -20.98 -29.79
C PHE A 45 19.14 -19.46 -29.88
N ALA A 46 18.21 -18.70 -29.31
CA ALA A 46 18.44 -17.31 -28.94
C ALA A 46 18.85 -17.24 -27.47
N PHE A 47 20.02 -16.70 -27.18
CA PHE A 47 20.45 -16.41 -25.82
C PHE A 47 19.86 -15.09 -25.34
N TYR A 48 19.34 -15.08 -24.12
CA TYR A 48 18.98 -13.85 -23.43
C TYR A 48 19.67 -13.76 -22.06
N GLY A 49 20.34 -12.63 -21.81
CA GLY A 49 21.00 -12.31 -20.54
C GLY A 49 20.75 -10.88 -20.09
N ARG A 50 21.06 -10.60 -18.82
CA ARG A 50 20.90 -9.25 -18.23
C ARG A 50 21.92 -8.96 -17.14
N THR A 51 22.30 -7.69 -16.98
CA THR A 51 22.90 -7.18 -15.73
C THR A 51 22.21 -5.92 -15.20
N SER A 52 22.11 -5.81 -13.87
CA SER A 52 21.36 -4.74 -13.17
C SER A 52 22.12 -3.43 -13.03
N THR A 53 23.44 -3.50 -12.95
CA THR A 53 24.31 -2.38 -12.60
C THR A 53 25.57 -2.45 -13.43
N THR A 54 25.81 -1.45 -14.26
CA THR A 54 27.07 -1.27 -14.99
C THR A 54 28.21 -0.78 -14.07
N GLU A 55 27.88 -0.26 -12.88
CA GLU A 55 28.86 0.32 -11.93
C GLU A 55 29.50 -0.69 -10.95
N ARG A 56 28.92 -1.88 -10.76
CA ARG A 56 29.37 -2.89 -9.77
C ARG A 56 29.78 -4.23 -10.36
N GLN A 57 29.43 -4.48 -11.62
CA GLN A 57 29.75 -5.70 -12.35
C GLN A 57 30.14 -5.27 -13.76
N ASP A 58 31.29 -5.76 -14.23
CA ASP A 58 31.68 -5.59 -15.63
C ASP A 58 30.65 -6.31 -16.54
N PRO A 59 29.89 -5.57 -17.39
CA PRO A 59 28.87 -6.16 -18.25
C PRO A 59 29.44 -7.18 -19.24
N VAL A 60 30.71 -7.03 -19.64
CA VAL A 60 31.37 -7.95 -20.58
C VAL A 60 31.58 -9.31 -19.92
N THR A 61 32.21 -9.32 -18.75
CA THR A 61 32.42 -10.55 -17.96
C THR A 61 31.09 -11.20 -17.56
N SER A 62 30.10 -10.41 -17.14
CA SER A 62 28.78 -10.93 -16.76
C SER A 62 28.00 -11.54 -17.93
N ARG A 63 28.16 -10.99 -19.15
CA ARG A 63 27.59 -11.57 -20.37
C ARG A 63 28.30 -12.87 -20.73
N ALA A 64 29.63 -12.89 -20.68
CA ALA A 64 30.43 -14.06 -21.01
C ALA A 64 30.05 -15.26 -20.13
N TRP A 65 29.97 -15.06 -18.81
CA TRP A 65 29.55 -16.11 -17.87
C TRP A 65 28.14 -16.66 -18.14
N GLN A 66 27.15 -15.77 -18.34
CA GLN A 66 25.77 -16.20 -18.64
C GLN A 66 25.69 -16.95 -19.98
N LEU A 67 26.51 -16.55 -20.96
CA LEU A 67 26.56 -17.18 -22.26
C LEU A 67 27.24 -18.56 -22.17
N GLU A 68 28.29 -18.71 -21.37
CA GLU A 68 28.97 -19.98 -21.11
C GLU A 68 28.02 -21.01 -20.50
N VAL A 69 27.27 -20.65 -19.45
CA VAL A 69 26.24 -21.52 -18.87
C VAL A 69 25.15 -21.90 -19.89
N ALA A 70 24.76 -20.95 -20.75
CA ALA A 70 23.80 -21.24 -21.82
C ALA A 70 24.38 -22.17 -22.90
N GLN A 71 25.67 -22.05 -23.22
CA GLN A 71 26.38 -22.93 -24.14
C GLN A 71 26.50 -24.34 -23.58
N GLU A 72 26.84 -24.50 -22.30
CA GLU A 72 26.87 -25.80 -21.61
C GLU A 72 25.50 -26.48 -21.66
N LEU A 73 24.43 -25.75 -21.36
CA LEU A 73 23.07 -26.29 -21.38
C LEU A 73 22.60 -26.69 -22.79
N THR A 74 23.04 -25.99 -23.83
CA THR A 74 22.64 -26.24 -25.22
C THR A 74 23.58 -27.20 -25.96
N ALA A 75 24.73 -27.54 -25.35
CA ALA A 75 25.70 -28.47 -25.90
C ALA A 75 25.05 -29.82 -26.20
N GLY A 76 25.28 -30.33 -27.41
CA GLY A 76 24.68 -31.58 -27.88
C GLY A 76 23.24 -31.48 -28.39
N TYR A 77 22.55 -30.35 -28.17
CA TYR A 77 21.19 -30.11 -28.65
C TYR A 77 21.13 -29.13 -29.82
N GLY A 78 22.09 -28.19 -29.91
CA GLY A 78 22.02 -27.12 -30.90
C GLY A 78 23.11 -26.06 -30.79
N THR A 79 22.89 -24.93 -31.46
CA THR A 79 23.81 -23.78 -31.47
C THR A 79 23.08 -22.48 -31.19
N ILE A 80 23.74 -21.55 -30.51
CA ILE A 80 23.20 -20.21 -30.23
C ILE A 80 23.43 -19.32 -31.46
N THR A 81 22.35 -18.94 -32.16
CA THR A 81 22.38 -18.15 -33.40
C THR A 81 22.09 -16.67 -33.18
N ALA A 82 21.47 -16.31 -32.05
CA ALA A 82 21.15 -14.93 -31.70
C ALA A 82 21.47 -14.65 -30.23
N THR A 83 21.84 -13.41 -29.91
CA THR A 83 22.18 -12.97 -28.55
C THR A 83 21.53 -11.64 -28.24
N PHE A 84 20.77 -11.60 -27.15
CA PHE A 84 20.10 -10.42 -26.62
C PHE A 84 20.60 -10.16 -25.19
N PHE A 85 21.18 -8.99 -24.92
CA PHE A 85 21.76 -8.70 -23.60
C PHE A 85 21.46 -7.31 -23.07
N ASP A 86 20.66 -7.22 -22.01
CA ASP A 86 20.29 -5.95 -21.38
C ASP A 86 21.25 -5.56 -20.25
N ALA A 87 22.03 -4.50 -20.44
CA ALA A 87 22.90 -3.91 -19.41
C ALA A 87 22.24 -2.70 -18.72
N GLY A 88 22.38 -2.60 -17.40
CA GLY A 88 21.88 -1.46 -16.60
C GLY A 88 20.35 -1.41 -16.48
N ARG A 89 19.65 -2.53 -16.74
CA ARG A 89 18.18 -2.63 -16.65
C ARG A 89 17.77 -3.47 -15.46
N SER A 90 16.65 -3.17 -14.80
CA SER A 90 16.20 -3.92 -13.64
C SER A 90 15.45 -5.20 -14.05
N ARG A 91 15.66 -6.32 -13.35
CA ARG A 91 14.85 -7.55 -13.55
C ARG A 91 13.37 -7.35 -13.25
N ARG A 92 12.98 -6.27 -12.56
CA ARG A 92 11.55 -5.97 -12.32
C ARG A 92 10.90 -5.21 -13.46
N ASP A 93 11.70 -4.61 -14.34
CA ASP A 93 11.17 -3.96 -15.53
C ASP A 93 10.47 -5.02 -16.38
N ARG A 94 9.41 -4.64 -17.09
CA ARG A 94 8.74 -5.58 -18.00
C ARG A 94 9.70 -5.85 -19.15
N TRP A 95 9.67 -7.05 -19.75
CA TRP A 95 10.51 -7.34 -20.91
C TRP A 95 10.36 -6.29 -22.04
N ARG A 96 9.15 -5.77 -22.28
CA ARG A 96 8.91 -4.68 -23.24
C ARG A 96 9.60 -3.33 -22.91
N ASP A 97 9.96 -3.11 -21.65
CA ASP A 97 10.61 -1.87 -21.20
C ASP A 97 12.15 -2.02 -21.20
N ARG A 98 12.67 -3.21 -21.54
CA ARG A 98 14.09 -3.49 -21.69
C ARG A 98 14.41 -3.60 -23.18
N PRO A 99 15.37 -2.84 -23.72
CA PRO A 99 15.61 -2.77 -25.16
C PRO A 99 15.81 -4.14 -25.83
N GLN A 100 16.70 -4.98 -25.30
CA GLN A 100 17.06 -6.25 -25.92
C GLN A 100 16.00 -7.33 -25.68
N ALA A 101 15.38 -7.36 -24.51
CA ALA A 101 14.23 -8.24 -24.28
C ALA A 101 13.02 -7.84 -25.15
N ALA A 102 12.79 -6.55 -25.40
CA ALA A 102 11.73 -6.07 -26.28
C ALA A 102 11.98 -6.47 -27.74
N GLU A 103 13.24 -6.41 -28.18
CA GLU A 103 13.67 -6.90 -29.49
C GLU A 103 13.45 -8.41 -29.63
N LEU A 104 13.82 -9.19 -28.60
CA LEU A 104 13.53 -10.63 -28.56
C LEU A 104 12.01 -10.92 -28.59
N LEU A 105 11.18 -10.16 -27.86
CA LEU A 105 9.72 -10.28 -27.90
C LEU A 105 9.16 -10.02 -29.31
N ALA A 106 9.76 -9.09 -30.07
CA ALA A 106 9.38 -8.81 -31.44
C ALA A 106 9.83 -9.95 -32.36
N ALA A 107 11.07 -10.42 -32.23
CA ALA A 107 11.62 -11.53 -33.03
C ALA A 107 10.84 -12.84 -32.84
N VAL A 108 10.35 -13.15 -31.64
CA VAL A 108 9.51 -14.34 -31.41
C VAL A 108 8.23 -14.35 -32.26
N ARG A 109 7.71 -13.18 -32.66
CA ARG A 109 6.51 -13.10 -33.50
C ARG A 109 6.78 -13.39 -34.96
N ASP A 110 8.03 -13.32 -35.39
CA ASP A 110 8.46 -13.59 -36.75
C ASP A 110 8.59 -15.12 -36.97
N PRO A 111 7.89 -15.71 -37.95
CA PRO A 111 8.10 -17.11 -38.34
C PRO A 111 9.52 -17.41 -38.80
N ASP A 112 10.22 -16.44 -39.40
CA ASP A 112 11.55 -16.59 -40.00
C ASP A 112 12.69 -16.09 -39.09
N ARG A 113 12.40 -15.93 -37.79
CA ARG A 113 13.28 -15.39 -36.72
C ARG A 113 14.67 -16.01 -36.56
N GLY A 114 14.98 -17.12 -37.23
CA GLY A 114 16.31 -17.74 -37.19
C GLY A 114 16.65 -18.54 -35.91
N PHE A 115 15.69 -18.74 -35.01
CA PHE A 115 15.83 -19.58 -33.81
C PHE A 115 14.54 -20.32 -33.44
N ASP A 116 14.71 -21.47 -32.77
CA ASP A 116 13.66 -22.42 -32.42
C ASP A 116 13.39 -22.42 -30.91
N ALA A 117 14.37 -22.03 -30.10
CA ALA A 117 14.27 -21.96 -28.64
C ALA A 117 15.01 -20.74 -28.07
N ILE A 118 14.64 -20.34 -26.85
CA ILE A 118 15.32 -19.31 -26.07
C ILE A 118 16.04 -19.98 -24.92
N VAL A 119 17.32 -19.66 -24.72
CA VAL A 119 18.09 -20.11 -23.55
C VAL A 119 18.42 -18.92 -22.65
N VAL A 120 18.23 -19.10 -21.34
CA VAL A 120 18.60 -18.09 -20.33
C VAL A 120 19.53 -18.75 -19.33
N GLY A 121 20.81 -18.36 -19.34
CA GLY A 121 21.85 -18.98 -18.51
C GLY A 121 21.69 -18.75 -17.00
N GLU A 122 20.92 -17.76 -16.58
CA GLU A 122 20.54 -17.56 -15.18
C GLU A 122 19.10 -17.03 -15.10
N TYR A 123 18.15 -17.82 -14.59
CA TYR A 123 16.74 -17.39 -14.56
C TYR A 123 16.54 -16.07 -13.78
N GLU A 124 17.33 -15.82 -12.72
CA GLU A 124 17.26 -14.60 -11.90
C GLU A 124 17.66 -13.32 -12.65
N ARG A 125 18.36 -13.47 -13.78
CA ARG A 125 18.73 -12.38 -14.68
C ARG A 125 17.59 -12.11 -15.64
N GLY A 126 16.95 -13.15 -16.14
CA GLY A 126 15.87 -13.02 -17.12
C GLY A 126 14.51 -12.63 -16.53
N PHE A 127 14.16 -13.19 -15.36
CA PHE A 127 12.79 -13.21 -14.85
C PHE A 127 12.69 -12.70 -13.40
N ALA A 128 11.52 -12.16 -13.05
CA ALA A 128 11.15 -11.86 -11.67
C ALA A 128 9.65 -12.08 -11.43
N GLY A 129 9.31 -12.70 -10.30
CA GLY A 129 7.91 -12.97 -9.92
C GLY A 129 7.17 -13.83 -10.94
N ASP A 130 5.99 -13.37 -11.38
CA ASP A 130 5.10 -14.06 -12.32
C ASP A 130 5.63 -14.11 -13.76
N GLN A 131 6.73 -13.40 -14.07
CA GLN A 131 7.33 -13.40 -15.40
C GLN A 131 7.77 -14.81 -15.85
N LEU A 132 8.25 -15.63 -14.91
CA LEU A 132 8.72 -17.00 -15.19
C LEU A 132 7.59 -17.96 -15.54
N GLU A 133 6.35 -17.67 -15.14
CA GLU A 133 5.17 -18.43 -15.55
C GLU A 133 4.61 -17.92 -16.89
N ARG A 134 4.55 -16.59 -17.05
CA ARG A 134 3.83 -15.96 -18.16
C ARG A 134 4.61 -15.94 -19.47
N LEU A 135 5.92 -15.73 -19.43
CA LEU A 135 6.73 -15.59 -20.64
C LEU A 135 6.96 -16.93 -21.34
N PRO A 136 7.34 -18.03 -20.66
CA PRO A 136 7.41 -19.33 -21.33
C PRO A 136 6.06 -19.75 -21.93
N ALA A 137 4.95 -19.52 -21.21
CA ALA A 137 3.62 -19.78 -21.74
C ALA A 137 3.27 -18.93 -22.98
N LEU A 138 3.76 -17.69 -23.05
CA LEU A 138 3.61 -16.83 -24.22
C LEU A 138 4.45 -17.35 -25.40
N PHE A 139 5.73 -17.66 -25.17
CA PHE A 139 6.65 -18.13 -26.22
C PHE A 139 6.22 -19.47 -26.80
N ARG A 140 5.68 -20.36 -25.97
CA ARG A 140 5.13 -21.64 -26.42
C ARG A 140 4.00 -21.47 -27.44
N ARG A 141 3.17 -20.43 -27.33
CA ARG A 141 2.11 -20.14 -28.32
C ARG A 141 2.67 -19.76 -29.69
N HIS A 142 3.92 -19.31 -29.75
CA HIS A 142 4.66 -19.01 -30.98
C HIS A 142 5.61 -20.15 -31.40
N GLY A 143 5.49 -21.32 -30.77
CA GLY A 143 6.34 -22.48 -31.05
C GLY A 143 7.77 -22.35 -30.55
N VAL A 144 8.04 -21.45 -29.59
CA VAL A 144 9.37 -21.22 -29.02
C VAL A 144 9.42 -21.74 -27.59
N GLN A 145 10.35 -22.66 -27.31
CA GLN A 145 10.58 -23.18 -25.95
C GLN A 145 11.58 -22.32 -25.19
N VAL A 146 11.45 -22.27 -23.86
CA VAL A 146 12.44 -21.61 -22.99
C VAL A 146 13.23 -22.67 -22.25
N TRP A 147 14.55 -22.58 -22.32
CA TRP A 147 15.49 -23.48 -21.68
C TRP A 147 16.15 -22.79 -20.48
N LEU A 148 16.16 -23.49 -19.35
CA LEU A 148 16.73 -23.03 -18.08
C LEU A 148 17.65 -24.10 -17.48
N PRO A 149 18.81 -23.73 -16.92
CA PRO A 149 19.67 -24.67 -16.22
C PRO A 149 18.96 -25.38 -15.07
N GLU A 150 18.07 -24.68 -14.36
CA GLU A 150 17.34 -25.23 -13.21
C GLU A 150 16.34 -26.32 -13.61
N ALA A 151 15.88 -26.32 -14.86
CA ALA A 151 15.04 -27.37 -15.42
C ALA A 151 15.86 -28.45 -16.15
N GLY A 152 17.18 -28.29 -16.25
CA GLY A 152 18.05 -29.18 -17.03
C GLY A 152 17.72 -29.19 -18.53
N GLY A 153 17.03 -28.17 -19.05
CA GLY A 153 16.55 -28.14 -20.43
C GLY A 153 15.27 -27.31 -20.60
N PRO A 154 14.35 -27.71 -21.49
CA PRO A 154 13.13 -26.96 -21.76
C PRO A 154 12.17 -26.93 -20.57
N VAL A 155 11.63 -25.76 -20.27
CA VAL A 155 10.60 -25.55 -19.26
C VAL A 155 9.25 -26.03 -19.81
N ASP A 156 8.87 -27.23 -19.41
CA ASP A 156 7.55 -27.82 -19.70
C ASP A 156 6.49 -27.51 -18.62
N LEU A 157 5.64 -26.51 -18.87
CA LEU A 157 4.57 -26.12 -17.95
C LEU A 157 3.37 -27.09 -17.88
N ASP A 158 3.34 -28.17 -18.67
CA ASP A 158 2.27 -29.17 -18.58
C ASP A 158 2.57 -30.21 -17.50
N THR A 159 3.84 -30.36 -17.09
CA THR A 159 4.24 -31.25 -16.00
C THR A 159 4.01 -30.61 -14.61
N PRO A 160 3.49 -31.36 -13.62
CA PRO A 160 3.41 -30.88 -12.23
C PRO A 160 4.75 -30.42 -11.64
N GLU A 161 5.84 -31.13 -11.98
CA GLU A 161 7.18 -30.93 -11.44
C GLU A 161 7.75 -29.58 -11.86
N HIS A 162 7.74 -29.28 -13.17
CA HIS A 162 8.23 -27.99 -13.65
C HIS A 162 7.31 -26.83 -13.25
N ARG A 163 5.99 -27.04 -13.12
CA ARG A 163 5.10 -26.02 -12.56
C ARG A 163 5.47 -25.68 -11.12
N ALA A 164 5.82 -26.66 -10.30
CA ALA A 164 6.29 -26.44 -8.94
C ALA A 164 7.64 -25.71 -8.91
N LEU A 165 8.59 -26.13 -9.76
CA LEU A 165 9.89 -25.48 -9.94
C LEU A 165 9.73 -23.99 -10.29
N VAL A 166 8.96 -23.69 -11.34
CA VAL A 166 8.73 -22.31 -11.80
C VAL A 166 8.10 -21.44 -10.71
N ARG A 167 7.12 -21.96 -9.96
CA ARG A 167 6.52 -21.25 -8.82
C ARG A 167 7.55 -20.95 -7.72
N MET A 168 8.37 -21.94 -7.38
CA MET A 168 9.43 -21.81 -6.38
C MET A 168 10.47 -20.76 -6.79
N LEU A 169 10.94 -20.83 -8.04
CA LEU A 169 11.91 -19.88 -8.61
C LEU A 169 11.33 -18.46 -8.71
N GLY A 170 10.07 -18.34 -9.12
CA GLY A 170 9.32 -17.07 -9.11
C GLY A 170 9.27 -16.45 -7.72
N ALA A 171 8.92 -17.24 -6.70
CA ALA A 171 8.92 -16.80 -5.31
C ALA A 171 10.32 -16.44 -4.81
N GLN A 172 11.35 -17.23 -5.16
CA GLN A 172 12.75 -17.01 -4.85
C GLN A 172 13.24 -15.63 -5.31
N SER A 173 12.96 -15.30 -6.56
CA SER A 173 13.40 -14.04 -7.18
C SER A 173 12.90 -12.79 -6.44
N LEU A 174 11.82 -12.91 -5.65
CA LEU A 174 11.25 -11.82 -4.85
C LEU A 174 11.62 -11.89 -3.35
N ARG A 175 12.25 -12.98 -2.88
CA ARG A 175 12.52 -13.19 -1.44
C ARG A 175 13.31 -12.06 -0.81
N GLU A 176 14.39 -11.62 -1.44
CA GLU A 176 15.20 -10.52 -0.90
C GLU A 176 14.43 -9.21 -0.83
N VAL A 177 13.54 -8.96 -1.79
CA VAL A 177 12.69 -7.78 -1.86
C VAL A 177 11.70 -7.77 -0.72
N VAL A 178 11.01 -8.89 -0.52
CA VAL A 178 10.05 -9.08 0.57
C VAL A 178 10.77 -8.96 1.92
N ARG A 179 11.93 -9.60 2.08
CA ARG A 179 12.75 -9.50 3.29
C ARG A 179 13.23 -8.07 3.55
N ALA A 180 13.71 -7.36 2.54
CA ALA A 180 14.13 -5.96 2.67
C ALA A 180 12.96 -5.06 3.03
N ARG A 181 11.79 -5.27 2.42
CA ARG A 181 10.55 -4.55 2.77
C ARG A 181 10.12 -4.84 4.20
N HIS A 182 10.12 -6.10 4.63
CA HIS A 182 9.77 -6.49 5.99
C HIS A 182 10.74 -5.87 7.01
N ARG A 183 12.06 -5.93 6.74
CA ARG A 183 13.08 -5.28 7.58
C ARG A 183 12.87 -3.77 7.65
N ALA A 184 12.60 -3.12 6.52
CA ALA A 184 12.31 -1.69 6.50
C ALA A 184 11.05 -1.37 7.32
N ILE A 185 9.95 -2.08 7.12
CA ILE A 185 8.70 -1.87 7.87
C ILE A 185 8.91 -2.11 9.37
N ALA A 186 9.62 -3.19 9.74
CA ALA A 186 9.94 -3.51 11.13
C ALA A 186 10.80 -2.41 11.77
N ALA A 187 11.85 -1.94 11.08
CA ALA A 187 12.67 -0.83 11.54
C ALA A 187 11.84 0.45 11.72
N MET A 188 10.98 0.80 10.75
CA MET A 188 10.12 1.98 10.87
C MET A 188 9.15 1.86 12.05
N ARG A 189 8.61 0.66 12.31
CA ARG A 189 7.78 0.37 13.48
C ARG A 189 8.55 0.61 14.77
N THR A 190 9.74 0.01 14.92
CA THR A 190 10.59 0.19 16.11
C THR A 190 10.93 1.66 16.34
N LEU A 191 11.37 2.37 15.30
CA LEU A 191 11.68 3.80 15.39
C LEU A 191 10.45 4.65 15.79
N THR A 192 9.25 4.27 15.33
CA THR A 192 7.99 4.94 15.73
C THR A 192 7.68 4.67 17.20
N GLU A 193 7.80 3.42 17.64
CA GLU A 193 7.56 2.99 19.02
C GLU A 193 8.52 3.70 20.00
N GLU A 194 9.75 4.01 19.56
CA GLU A 194 10.72 4.85 20.29
C GLU A 194 10.43 6.37 20.22
N GLY A 195 9.38 6.81 19.53
CA GLY A 195 9.03 8.23 19.41
C GLY A 195 9.85 9.01 18.38
N ARG A 196 10.65 8.36 17.53
CA ARG A 196 11.50 9.07 16.57
C ARG A 196 10.71 9.66 15.42
N TYR A 197 11.12 10.85 14.97
CA TYR A 197 10.58 11.44 13.76
C TYR A 197 11.11 10.69 12.52
N LEU A 198 10.21 10.02 11.82
CA LEU A 198 10.54 9.14 10.68
C LEU A 198 10.82 9.87 9.35
N GLY A 199 11.02 11.18 9.40
CA GLY A 199 11.17 12.03 8.23
C GLY A 199 9.83 12.50 7.64
N GLY A 200 9.92 13.22 6.53
CA GLY A 200 8.80 13.88 5.88
C GLY A 200 8.65 15.33 6.31
N ARG A 201 7.45 15.87 6.12
CA ARG A 201 7.11 17.27 6.43
C ARG A 201 6.61 17.38 7.88
N ALA A 202 7.02 18.44 8.59
CA ALA A 202 6.41 18.77 9.87
C ALA A 202 4.91 19.06 9.70
N PRO A 203 4.03 18.54 10.58
CA PRO A 203 2.66 19.00 10.65
C PRO A 203 2.62 20.51 10.94
N TYR A 204 1.63 21.22 10.40
CA TYR A 204 1.41 22.63 10.70
C TYR A 204 1.29 22.86 12.21
N GLY A 205 1.89 23.93 12.76
CA GLY A 205 2.01 24.10 14.21
C GLY A 205 3.28 23.52 14.82
N TYR A 206 4.06 22.74 14.05
CA TYR A 206 5.36 22.25 14.46
C TYR A 206 6.44 22.60 13.43
N ARG A 207 7.68 22.75 13.91
CA ARG A 207 8.90 22.86 13.12
C ARG A 207 9.83 21.69 13.41
N LEU A 208 10.70 21.37 12.45
CA LEU A 208 11.77 20.39 12.66
C LEU A 208 12.97 21.10 13.26
N VAL A 209 13.49 20.56 14.35
CA VAL A 209 14.76 21.00 14.94
C VAL A 209 15.74 19.84 14.99
N ASP A 210 17.02 20.17 14.91
CA ASP A 210 18.10 19.21 15.09
C ASP A 210 18.05 18.64 16.52
N ALA A 211 18.16 17.32 16.62
CA ALA A 211 18.17 16.55 17.86
C ALA A 211 19.45 15.71 18.00
N GLY A 212 20.51 16.05 17.26
CA GLY A 212 21.83 15.44 17.35
C GLY A 212 22.16 14.50 16.19
N LEU A 213 23.35 13.90 16.27
CA LEU A 213 23.89 13.03 15.23
C LEU A 213 23.03 11.77 15.05
N HIS A 214 22.87 11.35 13.79
CA HIS A 214 22.15 10.13 13.49
C HIS A 214 22.88 8.90 14.07
N PRO A 215 22.21 8.04 14.87
CA PRO A 215 22.89 6.99 15.63
C PRO A 215 23.50 5.89 14.76
N HIS A 216 23.01 5.74 13.53
CA HIS A 216 23.67 4.89 12.54
C HIS A 216 24.87 5.64 11.90
N PRO A 217 26.12 5.13 11.98
CA PRO A 217 27.33 5.80 11.50
C PRO A 217 27.26 6.18 10.02
N ALA A 218 26.70 5.32 9.17
CA ALA A 218 26.52 5.63 7.74
C ALA A 218 25.53 6.78 7.48
N GLY A 219 24.57 7.01 8.39
CA GLY A 219 23.65 8.16 8.33
C GLY A 219 24.35 9.45 8.74
N ALA A 220 25.11 9.40 9.84
CA ALA A 220 25.92 10.53 10.32
C ALA A 220 26.98 10.97 9.29
N ARG A 221 27.70 10.02 8.67
CA ARG A 221 28.67 10.30 7.58
C ARG A 221 28.04 10.96 6.36
N ARG A 222 26.72 10.79 6.15
CA ARG A 222 25.95 11.46 5.08
C ARG A 222 25.36 12.81 5.53
N GLY A 223 25.80 13.33 6.67
CA GLY A 223 25.32 14.59 7.24
C GLY A 223 23.85 14.55 7.67
N ARG A 224 23.27 13.36 7.89
CA ARG A 224 21.90 13.26 8.39
C ARG A 224 21.93 13.37 9.90
N ASN A 225 21.13 14.27 10.43
CA ASN A 225 20.88 14.41 11.86
C ASN A 225 19.53 13.80 12.23
N VAL A 226 19.41 13.41 13.49
CA VAL A 226 18.09 13.13 14.07
C VAL A 226 17.37 14.46 14.16
N VAL A 227 16.10 14.49 13.77
CA VAL A 227 15.26 15.68 13.94
C VAL A 227 14.12 15.35 14.88
N ARG A 228 13.67 16.36 15.62
CA ARG A 228 12.46 16.26 16.47
C ARG A 228 11.47 17.35 16.09
N LEU A 229 10.22 17.14 16.49
CA LEU A 229 9.18 18.16 16.36
C LEU A 229 9.22 19.08 17.57
N GLU A 230 9.20 20.38 17.33
CA GLU A 230 8.94 21.40 18.35
C GLU A 230 7.81 22.31 17.92
N PRO A 231 7.03 22.86 18.88
CA PRO A 231 6.06 23.89 18.57
C PRO A 231 6.68 25.03 17.75
N ASP A 232 6.06 25.34 16.63
CA ASP A 232 6.41 26.51 15.83
C ASP A 232 5.76 27.74 16.49
N PRO A 233 6.52 28.76 16.93
CA PRO A 233 5.96 29.92 17.61
C PRO A 233 4.91 30.67 16.77
N GLU A 234 5.01 30.65 15.44
CA GLU A 234 4.08 31.35 14.56
C GLU A 234 2.79 30.55 14.35
N THR A 235 2.91 29.24 14.11
CA THR A 235 1.76 28.41 13.68
C THR A 235 1.13 27.59 14.80
N ALA A 236 1.84 27.31 15.89
CA ALA A 236 1.31 26.56 17.05
C ALA A 236 0.10 27.25 17.70
N PRO A 237 0.08 28.60 17.89
CA PRO A 237 -1.09 29.28 18.44
C PRO A 237 -2.36 29.05 17.60
N THR A 238 -2.23 29.00 16.27
CA THR A 238 -3.36 28.75 15.38
C THR A 238 -3.94 27.35 15.59
N VAL A 239 -3.09 26.34 15.79
CA VAL A 239 -3.54 24.97 16.06
C VAL A 239 -4.26 24.90 17.41
N ARG A 240 -3.69 25.50 18.46
CA ARG A 240 -4.33 25.55 19.79
C ARG A 240 -5.71 26.22 19.71
N TRP A 241 -5.79 27.34 19.00
CA TRP A 241 -7.05 28.06 18.76
C TRP A 241 -8.06 27.19 18.01
N LEU A 242 -7.66 26.49 16.95
CA LEU A 242 -8.55 25.59 16.19
C LEU A 242 -9.20 24.53 17.10
N PHE A 243 -8.44 23.92 18.01
CA PHE A 243 -8.98 22.92 18.93
C PHE A 243 -9.89 23.55 19.99
N ALA A 244 -9.51 24.70 20.56
CA ALA A 244 -10.32 25.42 21.54
C ALA A 244 -11.67 25.87 20.98
N GLU A 245 -11.69 26.51 19.80
CA GLU A 245 -12.93 26.95 19.16
C GLU A 245 -13.80 25.79 18.70
N ARG A 246 -13.17 24.69 18.28
CA ARG A 246 -13.89 23.46 17.97
C ARG A 246 -14.54 22.87 19.21
N GLN A 247 -13.85 22.91 20.35
CA GLN A 247 -14.36 22.51 21.66
C GLN A 247 -15.55 23.37 22.11
N ALA A 248 -15.51 24.68 21.82
CA ALA A 248 -16.62 25.61 22.00
C ALA A 248 -17.80 25.38 21.04
N GLY A 249 -17.75 24.35 20.18
CA GLY A 249 -18.87 23.93 19.34
C GLY A 249 -18.92 24.55 17.94
N ARG A 250 -17.93 25.38 17.55
CA ARG A 250 -17.90 25.98 16.22
C ARG A 250 -17.74 24.94 15.10
N SER A 251 -18.30 25.27 13.94
CA SER A 251 -18.25 24.42 12.75
C SER A 251 -16.90 24.52 12.04
N ILE A 252 -16.47 23.43 11.41
CA ILE A 252 -15.21 23.37 10.66
C ILE A 252 -15.18 24.40 9.52
N ASP A 253 -16.32 24.63 8.87
CA ASP A 253 -16.44 25.61 7.79
C ASP A 253 -16.25 27.04 8.32
N THR A 254 -16.90 27.34 9.46
CA THR A 254 -16.75 28.63 10.16
C THR A 254 -15.31 28.87 10.61
N LEU A 255 -14.61 27.85 11.12
CA LEU A 255 -13.20 27.99 11.50
C LEU A 255 -12.32 28.35 10.30
N ALA A 256 -12.53 27.72 9.15
CA ALA A 256 -11.79 28.04 7.94
C ALA A 256 -12.11 29.46 7.44
N GLU A 257 -13.37 29.90 7.54
CA GLU A 257 -13.79 31.26 7.17
C GLU A 257 -13.13 32.33 8.04
N ILE A 258 -13.15 32.17 9.36
CA ILE A 258 -12.52 33.09 10.31
C ILE A 258 -11.02 33.23 10.00
N LEU A 259 -10.30 32.12 9.82
CA LEU A 259 -8.88 32.16 9.52
C LEU A 259 -8.58 32.84 8.18
N ASN A 260 -9.47 32.69 7.18
CA ASN A 260 -9.32 33.37 5.90
C ASN A 260 -9.59 34.88 6.02
N GLN A 261 -10.59 35.29 6.81
CA GLN A 261 -10.92 36.70 7.06
C GLN A 261 -9.82 37.41 7.86
N GLN A 262 -9.18 36.71 8.78
CA GLN A 262 -8.03 37.19 9.55
C GLN A 262 -6.72 37.18 8.75
N HIS A 263 -6.74 36.71 7.51
CA HIS A 263 -5.55 36.53 6.67
C HIS A 263 -4.46 35.64 7.31
N THR A 264 -4.86 34.72 8.19
CA THR A 264 -3.92 33.77 8.83
C THR A 264 -3.33 32.82 7.78
N PRO A 265 -2.00 32.72 7.65
CA PRO A 265 -1.37 31.84 6.67
C PRO A 265 -1.83 30.40 6.81
N CYS A 266 -2.32 29.77 5.73
CA CYS A 266 -2.64 28.35 5.75
C CYS A 266 -1.37 27.49 5.57
N PRO A 267 -1.41 26.17 5.82
CA PRO A 267 -0.23 25.32 5.72
C PRO A 267 0.51 25.39 4.38
N SER A 268 -0.19 25.61 3.26
CA SER A 268 0.46 25.78 1.96
C SER A 268 1.02 27.19 1.73
N ALA A 269 0.51 28.20 2.44
CA ALA A 269 0.99 29.57 2.38
C ALA A 269 2.22 29.80 3.26
N HIS A 270 2.25 29.18 4.45
CA HIS A 270 3.33 29.28 5.44
C HIS A 270 4.67 28.72 4.93
N ASP A 271 4.61 27.63 4.16
CA ASP A 271 5.81 26.99 3.60
C ASP A 271 5.66 26.80 2.09
N PRO A 272 5.80 27.88 1.30
CA PRO A 272 5.52 27.85 -0.12
C PRO A 272 6.52 27.03 -0.93
N GLN A 273 7.78 26.99 -0.49
CA GLN A 273 8.83 26.20 -1.12
C GLN A 273 8.50 24.70 -1.08
N ARG A 274 7.87 24.22 -0.01
CA ARG A 274 7.40 22.83 0.07
C ARG A 274 6.02 22.59 -0.55
N ASN A 275 5.34 23.63 -1.06
CA ASN A 275 3.99 23.55 -1.63
C ASN A 275 3.88 24.20 -3.01
N THR A 276 4.93 24.10 -3.83
CA THR A 276 4.97 24.67 -5.20
C THR A 276 3.80 24.22 -6.09
N HIS A 277 3.29 23.01 -5.87
CA HIS A 277 2.16 22.44 -6.61
C HIS A 277 0.78 23.01 -6.20
N ARG A 278 0.69 23.83 -5.14
CA ARG A 278 -0.57 24.41 -4.64
C ARG A 278 -0.69 25.85 -5.12
N THR A 279 -1.64 26.11 -6.02
CA THR A 279 -1.91 27.44 -6.58
C THR A 279 -2.84 28.31 -5.72
N ARG A 280 -3.70 27.71 -4.89
CA ARG A 280 -4.61 28.42 -3.97
C ARG A 280 -4.14 28.29 -2.52
N ARG A 281 -3.92 29.43 -1.86
CA ARG A 281 -3.36 29.57 -0.49
C ARG A 281 -4.39 30.08 0.51
N ARG A 282 -5.48 29.32 0.68
CA ARG A 282 -6.53 29.63 1.67
C ARG A 282 -6.82 28.42 2.55
N TRP A 283 -7.37 28.66 3.73
CA TRP A 283 -7.91 27.63 4.59
C TRP A 283 -9.14 26.99 3.93
N THR A 284 -9.19 25.66 3.99
CA THR A 284 -10.33 24.86 3.54
C THR A 284 -10.81 23.97 4.67
N ALA A 285 -12.09 23.59 4.64
CA ALA A 285 -12.67 22.67 5.61
C ALA A 285 -11.91 21.33 5.68
N GLU A 286 -11.39 20.85 4.55
CA GLU A 286 -10.55 19.64 4.48
C GLU A 286 -9.21 19.82 5.21
N THR A 287 -8.58 21.00 5.07
CA THR A 287 -7.32 21.31 5.77
C THR A 287 -7.54 21.33 7.28
N VAL A 288 -8.58 22.02 7.74
CA VAL A 288 -8.96 22.07 9.15
C VAL A 288 -9.30 20.67 9.67
N THR A 289 -10.09 19.88 8.92
CA THR A 289 -10.42 18.49 9.27
C THR A 289 -9.16 17.63 9.40
N THR A 290 -8.20 17.79 8.50
CA THR A 290 -6.93 17.05 8.53
C THR A 290 -6.12 17.37 9.78
N ILE A 291 -6.11 18.64 10.19
CA ILE A 291 -5.45 19.09 11.43
C ILE A 291 -6.17 18.49 12.65
N LEU A 292 -7.48 18.69 12.77
CA LEU A 292 -8.26 18.22 13.93
C LEU A 292 -8.26 16.69 14.09
N ARG A 293 -8.07 15.93 13.01
CA ARG A 293 -7.98 14.45 13.03
C ARG A 293 -6.57 13.89 13.17
N ASN A 294 -5.55 14.75 13.32
CA ASN A 294 -4.17 14.29 13.39
C ASN A 294 -3.75 14.04 14.85
N PRO A 295 -3.60 12.78 15.30
CA PRO A 295 -3.21 12.48 16.68
C PRO A 295 -1.81 12.99 17.04
N ARG A 296 -0.97 13.38 16.07
CA ARG A 296 0.35 13.95 16.39
C ARG A 296 0.26 15.26 17.19
N TYR A 297 -0.89 15.93 17.25
CA TYR A 297 -1.04 17.12 18.08
C TYR A 297 -1.06 16.84 19.59
N THR A 298 -1.27 15.59 19.99
CA THR A 298 -1.25 15.16 21.40
C THR A 298 0.14 14.80 21.92
N GLY A 299 1.20 15.04 21.14
CA GLY A 299 2.58 14.73 21.51
C GLY A 299 3.03 13.31 21.16
N TRP A 300 2.13 12.46 20.66
CA TRP A 300 2.44 11.08 20.26
C TRP A 300 2.92 11.00 18.80
N GLN A 301 3.89 10.13 18.55
CA GLN A 301 4.34 9.85 17.20
C GLN A 301 3.49 8.71 16.61
N VAL A 302 2.97 8.91 15.38
CA VAL A 302 2.06 7.96 14.73
C VAL A 302 2.50 7.66 13.30
N TRP A 303 2.54 6.38 12.95
CA TRP A 303 2.94 5.88 11.63
C TRP A 303 1.94 4.86 11.04
N ASN A 304 2.12 4.52 9.76
CA ASN A 304 1.34 3.52 9.02
C ASN A 304 -0.16 3.85 8.93
N ARG A 305 -0.52 5.13 8.83
CA ARG A 305 -1.93 5.57 8.74
C ARG A 305 -2.55 5.36 7.35
N GLN A 306 -1.71 5.25 6.32
CA GLN A 306 -2.14 5.15 4.93
C GLN A 306 -1.36 4.04 4.22
N SER A 307 -2.02 3.36 3.29
CA SER A 307 -1.36 2.53 2.27
C SER A 307 -1.62 3.09 0.89
N VAL A 308 -0.62 2.92 0.04
CA VAL A 308 -0.80 3.08 -1.40
C VAL A 308 -1.21 1.71 -1.93
N ASP A 309 -2.38 1.64 -2.53
CA ASP A 309 -2.79 0.47 -3.29
C ASP A 309 -2.37 0.65 -4.75
N HIS A 310 -1.87 -0.43 -5.33
CA HIS A 310 -1.66 -0.53 -6.76
C HIS A 310 -2.71 -1.52 -7.24
N ASP A 311 -3.84 -1.03 -7.77
CA ASP A 311 -4.87 -1.92 -8.30
C ASP A 311 -4.24 -2.93 -9.27
N HIS A 312 -4.23 -4.20 -8.85
CA HIS A 312 -3.70 -5.32 -9.63
C HIS A 312 -4.77 -5.98 -10.52
N HIS A 313 -6.00 -5.45 -10.51
CA HIS A 313 -7.14 -5.99 -11.25
C HIS A 313 -7.51 -5.08 -12.42
N SER A 314 -6.76 -5.18 -13.53
CA SER A 314 -7.35 -5.30 -14.87
C SER A 314 -6.26 -5.54 -15.93
N PRO A 315 -6.39 -6.56 -16.81
CA PRO A 315 -5.43 -6.83 -17.89
C PRO A 315 -5.48 -5.80 -19.03
N THR A 316 -6.52 -4.95 -19.07
CA THR A 316 -6.79 -4.01 -20.15
C THR A 316 -6.60 -2.57 -19.65
N ASP A 317 -5.48 -2.00 -20.09
CA ASP A 317 -5.14 -0.60 -20.35
C ASP A 317 -5.64 0.58 -19.46
N GLN A 318 -4.75 1.58 -19.41
CA GLN A 318 -4.92 2.99 -19.02
C GLN A 318 -4.74 3.36 -17.53
N ARG A 319 -3.52 3.84 -17.27
CA ARG A 319 -3.06 4.63 -16.10
C ARG A 319 -3.44 4.07 -14.74
N ARG A 320 -2.49 3.31 -14.17
CA ARG A 320 -2.41 2.96 -12.75
C ARG A 320 -2.69 4.17 -11.87
N ARG A 321 -3.92 4.32 -11.39
CA ARG A 321 -4.26 5.41 -10.46
C ARG A 321 -3.74 5.01 -9.09
N ARG A 322 -2.73 5.72 -8.60
CA ARG A 322 -2.22 5.55 -7.24
C ARG A 322 -3.31 5.99 -6.27
N VAL A 323 -4.03 5.04 -5.68
CA VAL A 323 -5.07 5.35 -4.68
C VAL A 323 -4.45 5.22 -3.29
N THR A 324 -4.54 6.30 -2.51
CA THR A 324 -4.14 6.29 -1.10
C THR A 324 -5.35 5.93 -0.27
N LYS A 325 -5.30 4.79 0.44
CA LYS A 325 -6.35 4.32 1.34
C LYS A 325 -5.91 4.52 2.78
N TRP A 326 -6.83 5.00 3.63
CA TRP A 326 -6.60 5.05 5.07
C TRP A 326 -6.69 3.66 5.66
N LYS A 327 -5.72 3.31 6.52
CA LYS A 327 -5.73 2.06 7.26
C LYS A 327 -6.60 2.17 8.52
N PRO A 328 -7.24 1.09 8.97
CA PRO A 328 -7.94 1.08 10.25
C PRO A 328 -6.97 1.34 11.40
N ALA A 329 -7.46 1.96 12.48
CA ALA A 329 -6.63 2.44 13.59
C ALA A 329 -5.79 1.35 14.26
N HIS A 330 -6.26 0.10 14.32
CA HIS A 330 -5.52 -1.03 14.90
C HIS A 330 -4.25 -1.40 14.12
N GLN A 331 -4.07 -0.91 12.89
CA GLN A 331 -2.84 -1.11 12.11
C GLN A 331 -1.86 0.06 12.26
N TRP A 332 -2.24 1.12 12.96
CA TRP A 332 -1.38 2.27 13.20
C TRP A 332 -0.36 1.89 14.27
N VAL A 333 0.84 2.45 14.14
CA VAL A 333 1.89 2.30 15.15
C VAL A 333 1.97 3.62 15.90
N LEU A 334 1.90 3.56 17.22
CA LEU A 334 2.06 4.70 18.11
C LEU A 334 3.38 4.57 18.88
N SER A 335 3.97 5.70 19.28
CA SER A 335 5.08 5.70 20.23
C SER A 335 4.67 5.14 21.58
N ARG A 336 5.63 4.57 22.33
CA ARG A 336 5.41 4.07 23.69
C ARG A 336 5.47 5.17 24.75
N GLN A 337 6.05 6.31 24.39
CA GLN A 337 6.16 7.50 25.23
C GLN A 337 5.83 8.75 24.39
N PRO A 338 5.48 9.88 25.03
CA PRO A 338 5.37 11.17 24.36
C PRO A 338 6.66 11.50 23.60
N ALA A 339 6.53 11.80 22.31
CA ALA A 339 7.64 11.97 21.37
C ALA A 339 8.06 13.45 21.19
N HIS A 340 7.12 14.36 21.39
CA HIS A 340 7.33 15.80 21.23
C HIS A 340 6.32 16.59 22.08
N PRO A 341 6.57 17.89 22.35
CA PRO A 341 5.65 18.70 23.17
C PRO A 341 4.25 18.73 22.57
N ALA A 342 3.24 18.38 23.38
CA ALA A 342 1.85 18.39 22.93
C ALA A 342 1.36 19.84 22.72
N LEU A 343 0.61 20.06 21.62
CA LEU A 343 -0.15 21.29 21.43
C LEU A 343 -1.54 21.21 22.05
N VAL A 344 -2.07 20.00 22.22
CA VAL A 344 -3.43 19.73 22.68
C VAL A 344 -3.39 18.50 23.60
N SER A 345 -4.19 18.50 24.67
CA SER A 345 -4.29 17.31 25.52
C SER A 345 -5.00 16.15 24.79
N GLU A 346 -4.74 14.91 25.18
CA GLU A 346 -5.45 13.75 24.63
C GLU A 346 -6.96 13.84 24.86
N ARG A 347 -7.36 14.33 26.04
CA ARG A 347 -8.76 14.54 26.41
C ARG A 347 -9.44 15.52 25.45
N ASP A 348 -8.84 16.67 25.19
CA ASP A 348 -9.41 17.69 24.30
C ASP A 348 -9.43 17.19 22.85
N PHE A 349 -8.39 16.48 22.42
CA PHE A 349 -8.34 15.86 21.10
C PHE A 349 -9.49 14.88 20.88
N VAL A 350 -9.74 13.98 21.84
CA VAL A 350 -10.84 13.01 21.80
C VAL A 350 -12.18 13.74 21.83
N ALA A 351 -12.36 14.68 22.77
CA ALA A 351 -13.60 15.46 22.88
C ALA A 351 -13.99 16.08 21.53
N VAL A 352 -13.04 16.74 20.86
CA VAL A 352 -13.25 17.37 19.55
C VAL A 352 -13.72 16.39 18.46
N GLN A 353 -13.31 15.12 18.49
CA GLN A 353 -13.79 14.12 17.52
C GLN A 353 -15.28 13.82 17.66
N HIS A 354 -15.83 13.97 18.87
CA HIS A 354 -17.23 13.66 19.18
C HIS A 354 -18.15 14.88 19.06
N ILE A 355 -17.61 16.10 18.97
CA ILE A 355 -18.43 17.30 18.87
C ILE A 355 -19.20 17.29 17.56
N ARG A 356 -20.49 17.58 17.65
CA ARG A 356 -21.32 17.89 16.49
C ARG A 356 -21.48 19.40 16.46
N ALA A 357 -20.82 20.05 15.51
CA ALA A 357 -21.07 21.46 15.29
C ALA A 357 -22.50 21.64 14.76
N GLN A 358 -23.22 22.57 15.35
CA GLN A 358 -24.44 23.08 14.75
C GLN A 358 -24.04 23.90 13.52
N ARG A 359 -24.72 23.67 12.40
CA ARG A 359 -24.46 24.40 11.17
C ARG A 359 -25.39 25.62 11.13
N PRO A 360 -24.86 26.84 10.98
CA PRO A 360 -25.69 27.98 10.62
C PRO A 360 -26.46 27.66 9.34
N ASN A 361 -27.71 28.08 9.26
CA ASN A 361 -28.45 28.03 8.00
C ASN A 361 -27.88 29.06 7.00
N GLN A 362 -28.41 29.08 5.78
CA GLN A 362 -27.96 30.03 4.73
C GLN A 362 -28.14 31.51 5.12
N HIS A 363 -28.91 31.80 6.16
CA HIS A 363 -29.15 33.14 6.71
C HIS A 363 -28.35 33.42 8.00
N GLY A 364 -27.42 32.54 8.38
CA GLY A 364 -26.57 32.72 9.57
C GLY A 364 -27.21 32.32 10.90
N GLU A 365 -28.47 31.91 10.92
CA GLU A 365 -29.15 31.49 12.16
C GLU A 365 -28.77 30.06 12.53
N THR A 366 -28.48 29.84 13.81
CA THR A 366 -28.25 28.49 14.34
C THR A 366 -29.59 27.88 14.74
N ARG A 367 -30.02 26.85 14.00
CA ARG A 367 -31.26 26.14 14.29
C ARG A 367 -31.00 24.99 15.26
N HIS A 368 -31.73 24.98 16.37
CA HIS A 368 -31.61 23.98 17.43
C HIS A 368 -32.53 22.79 17.16
N TYR A 369 -31.97 21.59 17.19
CA TYR A 369 -32.68 20.33 16.99
C TYR A 369 -32.34 19.41 18.17
N MET A 370 -33.28 19.24 19.09
CA MET A 370 -33.07 18.56 20.37
C MET A 370 -32.65 17.10 20.21
N LEU A 371 -33.27 16.38 19.27
CA LEU A 371 -33.00 14.96 19.00
C LEU A 371 -31.92 14.73 17.91
N ALA A 372 -31.17 15.76 17.52
CA ALA A 372 -30.19 15.69 16.44
C ALA A 372 -29.15 14.59 16.65
N GLY A 373 -29.32 13.55 15.85
CA GLY A 373 -28.50 12.37 15.84
C GLY A 373 -28.64 11.48 17.07
N LEU A 374 -29.81 11.43 17.69
CA LEU A 374 -30.22 10.27 18.48
C LEU A 374 -31.04 9.29 17.63
N LEU A 375 -31.59 9.76 16.51
CA LEU A 375 -32.58 9.05 15.72
C LEU A 375 -31.99 8.20 14.58
N ARG A 376 -32.49 6.97 14.46
CA ARG A 376 -32.28 6.04 13.34
C ARG A 376 -33.63 5.63 12.74
N CYS A 377 -33.64 5.33 11.45
CA CYS A 377 -34.80 4.79 10.77
C CYS A 377 -34.86 3.27 10.98
N GLY A 378 -35.96 2.77 11.54
CA GLY A 378 -36.20 1.34 11.75
C GLY A 378 -36.43 0.53 10.48
N THR A 379 -36.56 1.18 9.31
CA THR A 379 -36.69 0.51 8.01
C THR A 379 -35.35 0.30 7.31
N CYS A 380 -34.38 1.21 7.47
CA CYS A 380 -33.08 1.11 6.78
C CYS A 380 -31.84 1.21 7.68
N GLY A 381 -32.01 1.35 8.99
CA GLY A 381 -30.95 1.46 10.00
C GLY A 381 -30.12 2.75 9.95
N ARG A 382 -30.31 3.59 8.92
CA ARG A 382 -29.58 4.84 8.74
C ARG A 382 -30.03 5.90 9.74
N ARG A 383 -29.12 6.82 10.03
CA ARG A 383 -29.42 8.00 10.85
C ARG A 383 -30.41 8.93 10.16
N MET A 384 -31.38 9.45 10.89
CA MET A 384 -32.31 10.46 10.37
C MET A 384 -31.62 11.83 10.25
N GLU A 385 -31.95 12.56 9.19
CA GLU A 385 -31.49 13.92 8.93
C GLU A 385 -32.42 14.94 9.60
N ALA A 386 -31.85 15.90 10.33
CA ALA A 386 -32.57 17.03 10.87
C ALA A 386 -32.92 18.05 9.77
N ARG A 387 -34.17 18.52 9.75
CA ARG A 387 -34.68 19.49 8.78
C ARG A 387 -35.63 20.46 9.45
N TRP A 388 -35.49 21.74 9.14
CA TRP A 388 -36.48 22.75 9.47
C TRP A 388 -37.49 22.86 8.33
N ALA A 389 -38.77 22.74 8.62
CA ALA A 389 -39.85 22.89 7.64
C ALA A 389 -40.99 23.69 8.28
N HIS A 390 -41.53 24.68 7.54
CA HIS A 390 -42.64 25.53 7.99
C HIS A 390 -42.46 26.10 9.41
N GLY A 391 -41.26 26.63 9.69
CA GLY A 391 -40.95 27.22 11.00
C GLY A 391 -40.75 26.21 12.15
N ARG A 392 -40.75 24.90 11.89
CA ARG A 392 -40.65 23.86 12.92
C ARG A 392 -39.52 22.86 12.68
N PRO A 393 -38.88 22.33 13.74
CA PRO A 393 -37.90 21.26 13.63
C PRO A 393 -38.55 19.89 13.35
N GLY A 394 -37.91 19.13 12.48
CA GLY A 394 -38.32 17.77 12.13
C GLY A 394 -37.14 16.91 11.67
N TYR A 395 -37.42 15.62 11.47
CA TYR A 395 -36.46 14.59 11.15
C TYR A 395 -36.97 13.73 10.02
N ARG A 396 -36.11 13.43 9.05
CA ARG A 396 -36.46 12.55 7.93
C ARG A 396 -35.43 11.48 7.65
N CYS A 397 -35.88 10.34 7.14
CA CYS A 397 -34.99 9.35 6.58
C CYS A 397 -34.68 9.67 5.12
N ARG A 398 -33.39 9.74 4.73
CA ARG A 398 -32.99 9.68 3.32
C ARG A 398 -32.75 8.22 2.94
N HIS A 399 -33.83 7.52 2.61
CA HIS A 399 -33.75 6.12 2.18
C HIS A 399 -32.90 5.95 0.90
N HIS A 400 -32.76 6.99 0.05
CA HIS A 400 -32.09 6.90 -1.26
C HIS A 400 -31.35 8.21 -1.62
N HIS A 401 -30.24 8.07 -2.36
CA HIS A 401 -29.61 9.15 -3.11
C HIS A 401 -29.85 8.86 -4.60
N GLY A 402 -31.03 9.19 -5.13
CA GLY A 402 -31.43 8.90 -6.52
C GLY A 402 -32.88 9.31 -6.82
N ALA A 403 -33.33 9.14 -8.07
CA ALA A 403 -34.72 9.39 -8.49
C ALA A 403 -35.68 8.39 -7.82
N ARG A 404 -36.86 8.85 -7.40
CA ARG A 404 -37.90 7.99 -6.82
C ARG A 404 -38.44 7.04 -7.89
N THR A 405 -38.55 5.76 -7.56
CA THR A 405 -39.31 4.74 -8.32
C THR A 405 -40.53 4.28 -7.53
N GLU A 406 -41.46 3.54 -8.13
CA GLU A 406 -42.64 3.00 -7.44
C GLU A 406 -42.29 2.02 -6.30
N GLN A 407 -41.10 1.40 -6.36
CA GLN A 407 -40.59 0.47 -5.34
C GLN A 407 -39.91 1.18 -4.15
N THR A 408 -39.88 2.51 -4.17
CA THR A 408 -39.21 3.33 -3.16
C THR A 408 -40.12 3.53 -1.94
N PRO A 409 -39.78 3.00 -0.74
CA PRO A 409 -40.63 3.15 0.44
C PRO A 409 -40.85 4.62 0.80
N PRO A 410 -42.03 4.98 1.36
CA PRO A 410 -42.32 6.35 1.74
C PRO A 410 -41.28 6.88 2.72
N THR A 411 -40.91 8.14 2.54
CA THR A 411 -39.93 8.79 3.42
C THR A 411 -40.52 8.97 4.81
N LEU A 412 -39.93 8.29 5.79
CA LEU A 412 -40.29 8.46 7.19
C LEU A 412 -39.93 9.89 7.62
N TYR A 413 -40.94 10.65 8.06
CA TYR A 413 -40.80 12.01 8.55
C TYR A 413 -41.50 12.16 9.90
N TYR A 414 -40.83 12.82 10.84
CA TYR A 414 -41.38 13.16 12.14
C TYR A 414 -41.12 14.61 12.49
N ARG A 415 -42.11 15.27 13.10
CA ARG A 415 -41.87 16.53 13.81
C ARG A 415 -41.21 16.25 15.15
N GLU A 416 -40.32 17.14 15.58
CA GLU A 416 -39.61 17.00 16.85
C GLU A 416 -40.59 16.94 18.04
N GLU A 417 -41.60 17.82 18.06
CA GLU A 417 -42.65 17.86 19.08
C GLU A 417 -43.36 16.50 19.24
N GLN A 418 -43.68 15.85 18.12
CA GLN A 418 -44.36 14.55 18.11
C GLN A 418 -43.46 13.41 18.60
N LEU A 419 -42.17 13.45 18.27
CA LEU A 419 -41.22 12.46 18.75
C LEU A 419 -40.98 12.60 20.24
N ILE A 420 -40.84 13.81 20.76
CA ILE A 420 -40.61 14.04 22.20
C ILE A 420 -41.78 13.50 23.02
N VAL A 421 -43.03 13.75 22.60
CA VAL A 421 -44.21 13.17 23.25
C VAL A 421 -44.19 11.64 23.22
N ARG A 422 -43.94 11.04 22.04
CA ARG A 422 -43.87 9.57 21.90
C ARG A 422 -42.77 8.95 22.75
N ILE A 423 -41.60 9.56 22.79
CA ILE A 423 -40.47 9.12 23.62
C ILE A 423 -40.82 9.24 25.10
N GLY A 424 -41.43 10.35 25.53
CA GLY A 424 -41.87 10.54 26.91
C GLY A 424 -42.82 9.44 27.39
N HIS A 425 -43.77 9.04 26.53
CA HIS A 425 -44.67 7.90 26.80
C HIS A 425 -43.91 6.57 26.93
N VAL A 426 -42.94 6.29 26.04
CA VAL A 426 -42.14 5.05 26.09
C VAL A 426 -41.27 4.98 27.35
N LEU A 427 -40.75 6.12 27.82
CA LEU A 427 -39.91 6.20 29.02
C LEU A 427 -40.71 6.30 30.33
N HIS A 428 -42.04 6.22 30.28
CA HIS A 428 -42.94 6.39 31.43
C HIS A 428 -42.65 7.67 32.24
N LEU A 429 -42.24 8.75 31.57
CA LEU A 429 -41.97 10.02 32.24
C LEU A 429 -43.28 10.73 32.60
N PRO A 430 -43.34 11.42 33.75
CA PRO A 430 -44.55 12.16 34.15
C PRO A 430 -44.88 13.24 33.12
N ALA A 431 -46.16 13.51 32.90
CA ALA A 431 -46.66 14.45 31.87
C ALA A 431 -46.10 15.88 32.00
N ALA A 432 -45.56 16.24 33.17
CA ALA A 432 -44.91 17.52 33.44
C ALA A 432 -43.40 17.57 33.09
N ALA A 433 -42.80 16.48 32.59
CA ALA A 433 -41.39 16.48 32.20
C ALA A 433 -41.17 17.41 31.00
N SER A 434 -40.28 18.39 31.15
CA SER A 434 -39.97 19.31 30.05
C SER A 434 -39.29 18.57 28.89
N PRO A 435 -39.50 18.98 27.63
CA PRO A 435 -38.80 18.44 26.47
C PRO A 435 -37.27 18.37 26.61
N HIS A 436 -36.68 19.34 27.32
CA HIS A 436 -35.25 19.36 27.64
C HIS A 436 -34.85 18.23 28.59
N THR A 437 -35.61 18.01 29.67
CA THR A 437 -35.37 16.94 30.64
C THR A 437 -35.38 15.55 29.98
N VAL A 438 -36.30 15.31 29.04
CA VAL A 438 -36.37 14.06 28.28
C VAL A 438 -35.11 13.85 27.44
N VAL A 439 -34.67 14.90 26.75
CA VAL A 439 -33.52 14.85 25.82
C VAL A 439 -32.19 14.73 26.57
N ASP A 440 -32.05 15.42 27.70
CA ASP A 440 -30.84 15.37 28.52
C ASP A 440 -30.64 13.98 29.10
N LYS A 441 -31.71 13.33 29.58
CA LYS A 441 -31.69 11.93 30.02
C LYS A 441 -31.25 11.00 28.89
N LEU A 442 -31.88 11.08 27.72
CA LEU A 442 -31.50 10.28 26.56
C LEU A 442 -30.03 10.45 26.14
N ARG A 443 -29.48 11.66 26.31
CA ARG A 443 -28.08 11.96 26.00
C ARG A 443 -27.14 11.40 27.06
N ALA A 444 -27.51 11.50 28.33
CA ALA A 444 -26.77 10.90 29.44
C ALA A 444 -26.69 9.37 29.30
N ASP A 445 -27.79 8.74 28.90
CA ASP A 445 -27.91 7.29 28.74
C ASP A 445 -27.34 6.79 27.40
N HIS A 446 -26.76 7.67 26.58
CA HIS A 446 -26.25 7.36 25.23
C HIS A 446 -27.26 6.62 24.34
N ALA A 447 -28.56 6.85 24.54
CA ALA A 447 -29.63 6.09 23.92
C ALA A 447 -29.65 6.25 22.39
N VAL A 448 -30.01 5.17 21.70
CA VAL A 448 -30.30 5.19 20.25
C VAL A 448 -31.79 4.98 20.06
N ILE A 449 -32.40 5.90 19.30
CA ILE A 449 -33.85 5.92 19.12
C ILE A 449 -34.17 5.43 17.70
N THR A 450 -34.78 4.26 17.61
CA THR A 450 -35.16 3.63 16.36
C THR A 450 -36.63 3.98 16.03
N CYS A 451 -36.82 4.79 15.00
CA CYS A 451 -38.13 5.29 14.56
C CYS A 451 -38.70 4.41 13.44
N HIS A 452 -39.91 3.87 13.65
CA HIS A 452 -40.74 3.21 12.63
C HIS A 452 -42.01 4.03 12.41
N ALA A 453 -42.72 3.86 11.29
CA ALA A 453 -43.92 4.64 10.94
C ALA A 453 -44.94 4.83 12.09
N ASN A 454 -45.17 3.78 12.89
CA ASN A 454 -46.17 3.81 13.95
C ASN A 454 -45.61 3.65 15.37
N ARG A 455 -44.29 3.47 15.54
CA ARG A 455 -43.70 3.24 16.87
C ARG A 455 -42.27 3.77 16.96
N VAL A 456 -41.83 4.05 18.19
CA VAL A 456 -40.44 4.40 18.50
C VAL A 456 -39.92 3.37 19.49
N VAL A 457 -38.74 2.84 19.23
CA VAL A 457 -38.01 1.92 20.11
C VAL A 457 -36.79 2.67 20.63
N ILE A 458 -36.50 2.56 21.92
CA ILE A 458 -35.33 3.17 22.54
C ILE A 458 -34.42 2.01 22.93
N ASP A 459 -33.28 1.91 22.24
CA ASP A 459 -32.25 0.93 22.55
C ASP A 459 -31.31 1.58 23.57
N GLU A 460 -31.43 1.17 24.83
CA GLU A 460 -30.43 1.48 25.85
C GLU A 460 -29.18 0.62 25.58
N PRO A 461 -27.97 1.17 25.67
CA PRO A 461 -26.77 0.35 25.52
C PRO A 461 -26.75 -0.69 26.64
N HIS A 462 -26.88 -1.97 26.29
CA HIS A 462 -26.59 -3.08 27.19
C HIS A 462 -25.20 -2.88 27.79
N VAL A 463 -25.14 -2.44 29.05
CA VAL A 463 -23.96 -2.61 29.88
C VAL A 463 -23.89 -4.11 30.15
N SER A 464 -23.06 -4.82 29.40
CA SER A 464 -22.64 -6.16 29.77
C SER A 464 -22.00 -6.06 31.15
N ALA A 465 -22.73 -6.45 32.20
CA ALA A 465 -22.12 -6.80 33.46
C ALA A 465 -21.18 -7.97 33.18
N GLY A 466 -19.88 -7.69 33.12
CA GLY A 466 -18.84 -8.70 33.06
C GLY A 466 -18.72 -9.40 34.42
N PRO A 467 -18.19 -10.64 34.43
CA PRO A 467 -18.26 -11.57 35.58
C PRO A 467 -17.56 -11.06 36.84
#